data_AF-A0A965WWZ6-F1
#
_entry.id   AF-A0A965WWZ6-F1
#
_cell.length_a   1.000
_cell.length_b   1.000
_cell.length_c   1.000
_cell.angle_alpha   90.00
_cell.angle_beta   90.00
_cell.angle_gamma   90.00
#
_symmetry.space_group_name_H-M   'P 1'
#
loop_
_entity.id
_entity.type
_entity.pdbx_description
1 polymer ?
#
loop_
_entity_poly.entity_id
_entity_poly.type
_entity_poly.pdbx_seq_one_letter_code
_entity_poly.pdbx_strand_id
1 'polypeptide(L)'
;MIHGADGGIGMWATVFPKAYAGIYRAAKAGELDRAFALQSDLNALCVIVMRRGLLQSFACILHELGLHDRVFRAPAPQYDAAFAKAFLAEARPLVERLRAVQ
;
A
#
# COMPACT_ATOMS: atom_id res chain seq x y z
N MET A 1 10.75 16.81 -5.35
CA MET A 1 12.11 17.01 -4.80
C MET A 1 12.44 15.82 -3.91
N ILE A 2 13.69 15.34 -3.88
CA ILE A 2 14.18 14.32 -2.95
C ILE A 2 15.10 15.00 -1.93
N HIS A 3 14.93 14.68 -0.64
CA HIS A 3 15.53 15.44 0.46
C HIS A 3 16.68 14.74 1.20
N GLY A 4 17.15 13.58 0.74
CA GLY A 4 18.34 12.90 1.29
C GLY A 4 18.10 11.76 2.27
N ALA A 5 16.88 11.18 2.31
CA ALA A 5 16.66 9.94 3.05
C ALA A 5 17.26 8.72 2.30
N ASP A 6 18.03 7.89 2.99
CA ASP A 6 18.69 6.70 2.42
C ASP A 6 17.84 5.41 2.44
N GLY A 7 16.60 5.51 2.92
CA GLY A 7 15.68 4.39 3.03
C GLY A 7 14.36 4.79 3.69
N GLY A 8 13.52 3.81 3.98
CA GLY A 8 12.24 4.04 4.65
C GLY A 8 11.70 2.78 5.31
N ILE A 9 10.99 2.97 6.41
CA ILE A 9 10.25 1.92 7.11
C ILE A 9 8.77 2.28 7.03
N GLY A 10 7.94 1.36 6.55
CA GLY A 10 6.51 1.57 6.44
C GLY A 10 5.77 0.25 6.35
N MET A 11 4.60 0.19 6.99
CA MET A 11 3.78 -1.04 7.06
C MET A 11 3.44 -1.63 5.69
N TRP A 12 3.22 -0.78 4.69
CA TRP A 12 2.89 -1.16 3.32
C TRP A 12 4.02 -1.87 2.58
N ALA A 13 5.26 -1.78 3.06
CA ALA A 13 6.36 -2.59 2.53
C ALA A 13 6.13 -4.10 2.74
N THR A 14 5.27 -4.48 3.70
CA THR A 14 4.82 -5.87 3.87
C THR A 14 3.99 -6.36 2.68
N VAL A 15 3.20 -5.46 2.08
CA VAL A 15 2.24 -5.79 1.01
C VAL A 15 2.87 -5.58 -0.37
N PHE A 16 3.65 -4.50 -0.52
CA PHE A 16 4.23 -4.06 -1.78
C PHE A 16 5.76 -3.88 -1.68
N PRO A 17 6.52 -4.88 -1.20
CA PRO A 17 7.97 -4.72 -0.96
C PRO A 17 8.72 -4.26 -2.20
N LYS A 18 8.33 -4.76 -3.38
CA LYS A 18 8.93 -4.43 -4.67
C LYS A 18 8.66 -3.00 -5.11
N ALA A 19 7.48 -2.45 -4.83
CA ALA A 19 7.17 -1.05 -5.14
C ALA A 19 8.06 -0.10 -4.32
N TYR A 20 8.20 -0.36 -3.01
CA TYR A 20 9.09 0.42 -2.14
C TYR A 20 10.56 0.31 -2.54
N ALA A 21 11.05 -0.90 -2.80
CA ALA A 21 12.40 -1.11 -3.30
C ALA A 21 12.61 -0.47 -4.68
N GLY A 22 11.58 -0.51 -5.54
CA GLY A 22 11.57 0.09 -6.87
C GLY A 22 11.73 1.59 -6.84
N ILE A 23 11.07 2.30 -5.92
CA ILE A 23 11.25 3.74 -5.71
C ILE A 23 12.71 4.05 -5.38
N TYR A 24 13.29 3.35 -4.42
CA TYR A 24 14.68 3.57 -4.03
C TYR A 24 15.65 3.31 -5.20
N ARG A 25 15.49 2.19 -5.91
CA ARG A 25 16.34 1.84 -7.06
C ARG A 25 16.23 2.87 -8.19
N ALA A 26 15.03 3.28 -8.54
CA ALA A 26 14.79 4.29 -9.58
C ALA A 26 15.39 5.64 -9.18
N ALA A 27 15.16 6.09 -7.94
CA ALA A 27 15.73 7.33 -7.44
C ALA A 27 17.27 7.31 -7.45
N LYS A 28 17.88 6.19 -7.01
CA LYS A 28 19.33 6.01 -7.02
C LYS A 28 19.93 6.00 -8.43
N ALA A 29 19.18 5.51 -9.40
CA ALA A 29 19.57 5.50 -10.82
C ALA A 29 19.29 6.84 -11.54
N GLY A 30 18.67 7.83 -10.88
CA GLY A 30 18.25 9.08 -11.50
C GLY A 30 16.96 8.99 -12.33
N GLU A 31 16.27 7.85 -12.31
CA GLU A 31 14.98 7.61 -12.99
C GLU A 31 13.81 8.23 -12.19
N LEU A 32 13.81 9.54 -12.01
CA LEU A 32 12.88 10.22 -11.10
C LEU A 32 11.41 10.09 -11.53
N ASP A 33 11.12 10.10 -12.83
CA ASP A 33 9.75 9.94 -13.33
C ASP A 33 9.17 8.58 -12.92
N ARG A 34 9.98 7.53 -13.01
CA ARG A 34 9.59 6.19 -12.58
C ARG A 34 9.41 6.11 -11.06
N ALA A 35 10.32 6.72 -10.30
CA ALA A 35 10.20 6.79 -8.85
C ALA A 35 8.90 7.51 -8.43
N PHE A 36 8.58 8.64 -9.08
CA PHE A 36 7.36 9.40 -8.79
C PHE A 36 6.09 8.70 -9.27
N ALA A 37 6.13 7.95 -10.37
CA ALA A 37 4.99 7.14 -10.80
C ALA A 37 4.63 6.08 -9.74
N LEU A 38 5.62 5.34 -9.24
CA LEU A 38 5.42 4.35 -8.16
C LEU A 38 4.92 5.02 -6.86
N GLN A 39 5.50 6.16 -6.49
CA GLN A 39 5.07 6.92 -5.32
C GLN A 39 3.63 7.44 -5.49
N SER A 40 3.23 7.83 -6.70
CA SER A 40 1.89 8.31 -7.01
C SER A 40 0.84 7.23 -6.79
N ASP A 41 1.08 6.01 -7.28
CA ASP A 41 0.16 4.89 -7.05
C ASP A 41 0.06 4.53 -5.55
N LEU A 42 1.19 4.52 -4.82
CA LEU A 42 1.17 4.31 -3.36
C LEU A 42 0.40 5.42 -2.63
N ASN A 43 0.58 6.69 -3.04
CA ASN A 43 -0.12 7.82 -2.46
C ASN A 43 -1.62 7.78 -2.75
N ALA A 44 -2.01 7.40 -3.96
CA ALA A 44 -3.42 7.23 -4.33
C ALA A 44 -4.09 6.16 -3.45
N LEU A 45 -3.41 5.03 -3.21
CA LEU A 45 -3.90 4.02 -2.28
C LEU A 45 -3.95 4.57 -0.84
N CYS A 46 -2.92 5.30 -0.40
CA CYS A 46 -2.87 5.92 0.92
C CYS A 46 -4.08 6.85 1.16
N VAL A 47 -4.47 7.66 0.18
CA VAL A 47 -5.64 8.53 0.27
C VAL A 47 -6.93 7.72 0.51
N ILE A 48 -7.13 6.64 -0.25
CA ILE A 48 -8.30 5.76 -0.06
C ILE A 48 -8.30 5.15 1.34
N VAL A 49 -7.14 4.64 1.77
CA VAL A 49 -6.98 3.98 3.05
C VAL A 49 -7.20 4.95 4.22
N MET A 50 -6.65 6.16 4.16
CA MET A 50 -6.82 7.18 5.20
C MET A 50 -8.28 7.65 5.31
N ARG A 51 -9.01 7.71 4.20
CA ARG A 51 -10.44 8.06 4.18
C ARG A 51 -11.33 6.95 4.74
N ARG A 52 -11.00 5.69 4.50
CA ARG A 52 -11.82 4.53 4.90
C ARG A 52 -11.47 4.00 6.29
N GLY A 53 -10.21 4.14 6.71
CA GLY A 53 -9.66 3.63 7.96
C GLY A 53 -8.39 2.80 7.73
N LEU A 54 -7.27 3.23 8.32
CA LEU A 54 -5.93 2.66 8.06
C LEU A 54 -5.85 1.16 8.37
N LEU A 55 -6.20 0.78 9.60
CA LEU A 55 -6.01 -0.58 10.10
C LEU A 55 -6.96 -1.58 9.40
N GLN A 56 -8.23 -1.18 9.23
CA GLN A 56 -9.25 -1.98 8.55
C GLN A 56 -8.88 -2.24 7.08
N SER A 57 -8.42 -1.20 6.38
CA SER A 57 -7.99 -1.33 4.98
C SER A 57 -6.75 -2.22 4.85
N PHE A 58 -5.76 -2.06 5.74
CA PHE A 58 -4.56 -2.89 5.75
C PHE A 58 -4.88 -4.37 6.02
N ALA A 59 -5.71 -4.64 7.03
CA ALA A 59 -6.15 -5.99 7.34
C ALA A 59 -6.94 -6.61 6.18
N CYS A 60 -7.83 -5.84 5.55
CA CYS A 60 -8.60 -6.27 4.39
C CYS A 60 -7.69 -6.66 3.21
N ILE A 61 -6.69 -5.84 2.86
CA ILE A 61 -5.74 -6.19 1.80
C ILE A 61 -4.97 -7.46 2.13
N LEU A 62 -4.45 -7.58 3.36
CA LEU A 62 -3.70 -8.78 3.77
C LEU A 62 -4.55 -10.05 3.72
N HIS A 63 -5.81 -9.96 4.12
CA HIS A 63 -6.74 -11.09 4.05
C HIS A 63 -7.07 -11.48 2.61
N GLU A 64 -7.43 -10.50 1.77
CA GLU A 64 -7.76 -10.73 0.35
C GLU A 64 -6.59 -11.29 -0.45
N LEU A 65 -5.37 -10.97 -0.06
CA LEU A 65 -4.15 -11.53 -0.66
C LEU A 65 -3.76 -12.90 -0.08
N GLY A 66 -4.54 -13.45 0.86
CA GLY A 66 -4.26 -14.73 1.51
C GLY A 66 -3.03 -14.71 2.43
N LEU A 67 -2.62 -13.53 2.89
CA LEU A 67 -1.42 -13.38 3.72
C LEU A 67 -1.72 -13.56 5.21
N HIS A 68 -2.84 -13.02 5.70
CA HIS A 68 -3.25 -13.12 7.10
C HIS A 68 -4.77 -13.07 7.26
N ASP A 69 -5.31 -13.97 8.08
CA ASP A 69 -6.75 -13.96 8.42
C ASP A 69 -7.12 -12.85 9.40
N ARG A 70 -6.21 -12.54 10.33
CA ARG A 70 -6.41 -11.49 11.33
C ARG A 70 -5.10 -10.85 11.71
N VAL A 71 -5.07 -9.52 11.65
CA VAL A 71 -3.85 -8.72 11.84
C VAL A 71 -3.85 -7.97 13.18
N PHE A 72 -5.02 -7.54 13.66
CA PHE A 72 -5.13 -6.72 14.86
C PHE A 72 -5.97 -7.38 15.98
N ARG A 73 -5.54 -7.18 17.22
CA ARG A 73 -6.27 -7.57 18.44
C ARG A 73 -7.28 -6.48 18.85
N ALA A 74 -8.28 -6.85 19.63
CA ALA A 74 -9.16 -5.87 20.26
C ALA A 74 -8.35 -4.90 21.16
N PRO A 75 -8.73 -3.60 21.26
CA PRO A 75 -9.97 -3.00 20.77
C PRO A 75 -9.89 -2.43 19.34
N ALA A 76 -8.87 -2.78 18.54
CA ALA A 76 -8.74 -2.25 17.17
C ALA A 76 -9.97 -2.63 16.31
N PRO A 77 -10.52 -1.66 15.54
CA PRO A 77 -11.66 -1.92 14.66
C PRO A 77 -11.36 -3.04 13.67
N GLN A 78 -12.29 -3.99 13.56
CA GLN A 78 -12.27 -4.99 12.49
C GLN A 78 -13.12 -4.46 11.32
N TYR A 79 -12.82 -4.89 10.11
CA TYR A 79 -13.69 -4.60 8.98
C TYR A 79 -14.78 -5.68 8.87
N ASP A 80 -15.89 -5.32 8.24
CA ASP A 80 -16.96 -6.25 7.89
C ASP A 80 -17.05 -6.42 6.36
N ALA A 81 -17.98 -7.25 5.91
CA ALA A 81 -18.18 -7.51 4.48
C ALA A 81 -18.60 -6.26 3.69
N ALA A 82 -19.34 -5.33 4.31
CA ALA A 82 -19.78 -4.11 3.66
C ALA A 82 -18.60 -3.15 3.42
N PHE A 83 -17.74 -3.01 4.43
CA PHE A 83 -16.46 -2.30 4.31
C PHE A 83 -15.61 -2.92 3.22
N ALA A 84 -15.38 -4.24 3.26
CA ALA A 84 -14.51 -4.93 2.31
C ALA A 84 -14.98 -4.68 0.87
N LYS A 85 -16.28 -4.85 0.60
CA LYS A 85 -16.87 -4.58 -0.72
C LYS A 85 -16.64 -3.14 -1.18
N ALA A 86 -16.95 -2.16 -0.33
CA ALA A 86 -16.83 -0.75 -0.69
C ALA A 86 -15.37 -0.30 -0.89
N PHE A 87 -14.48 -0.77 -0.01
CA PHE A 87 -13.05 -0.46 -0.08
C PHE A 87 -12.40 -1.08 -1.31
N LEU A 88 -12.65 -2.37 -1.57
CA LEU A 88 -12.02 -3.09 -2.69
C LEU A 88 -12.54 -2.62 -4.05
N ALA A 89 -13.77 -2.11 -4.14
CA ALA A 89 -14.27 -1.49 -5.37
C ALA A 89 -13.40 -0.31 -5.85
N GLU A 90 -12.78 0.42 -4.92
CA GLU A 90 -11.91 1.56 -5.24
C GLU A 90 -10.43 1.17 -5.24
N ALA A 91 -9.99 0.35 -4.29
CA ALA A 91 -8.57 0.08 -4.06
C ALA A 91 -8.00 -1.02 -4.97
N ARG A 92 -8.81 -1.97 -5.44
CA ARG A 92 -8.33 -3.16 -6.15
C ARG A 92 -7.46 -2.84 -7.38
N PRO A 93 -7.79 -1.89 -8.26
CA PRO A 93 -6.94 -1.55 -9.39
C PRO A 93 -5.55 -1.04 -8.98
N LEU A 94 -5.44 -0.31 -7.86
CA LEU A 94 -4.16 0.17 -7.33
C LEU A 94 -3.36 -0.98 -6.71
N VAL A 95 -4.02 -1.85 -5.93
CA VAL A 95 -3.39 -3.02 -5.33
C VAL A 95 -2.80 -3.93 -6.40
N GLU A 96 -3.54 -4.20 -7.47
CA GLU A 96 -3.08 -5.04 -8.59
C GLU A 96 -1.88 -4.42 -9.32
N ARG A 97 -1.93 -3.12 -9.63
CA ARG A 97 -0.80 -2.41 -10.26
C ARG A 97 0.47 -2.44 -9.39
N LEU A 98 0.33 -2.15 -8.10
CA LEU A 98 1.46 -2.16 -7.15
C LEU A 98 2.05 -3.56 -6.95
N ARG A 99 1.22 -4.61 -7.01
CA ARG A 99 1.63 -6.02 -6.94
C ARG A 99 2.36 -6.48 -8.21
N ALA A 100 2.04 -5.91 -9.36
CA ALA A 100 2.65 -6.24 -10.63
C ALA A 100 4.07 -5.66 -10.82
N VAL A 101 4.50 -4.76 -9.92
CA VAL A 101 5.87 -4.22 -9.92
C VAL A 101 6.88 -5.35 -9.71
N GLN A 102 7.85 -5.47 -10.62
CA GLN A 102 8.85 -6.54 -10.62
C GLN A 102 10.11 -6.21 -9.81
#